data_AF-A0AAD8VCS7-F1
#
_entry.id   AF-A0AAD8VCS7-F1
#
_cell.length_a   1.000
_cell.length_b   1.000
_cell.length_c   1.000
_cell.angle_alpha   90.00
_cell.angle_beta   90.00
_cell.angle_gamma   90.00
#
_symmetry.space_group_name_H-M   'P 1'
#
loop_
_entity.id
_entity.type
_entity.pdbx_description
1 polymer ?
#
loop_
_entity_poly.entity_id
_entity_poly.type
_entity_poly.pdbx_seq_one_letter_code
_entity_poly.pdbx_strand_id
1 'polypeptide(L)'
;MARHGGVGVVPEITMASGGGGGIAYPGGAARAYTPEPSPHQVPIEIEEQIYSPMFGNIAVPDSRGCCSGFVASVTKILFILHLLGFIALTVFLGVQASSHQNPGYKPFANFIPLASSVLVSVFAACFWTILAVTNPPKAIKTSLWAAPVLALACDVVILLVGDGAALGIGVLIVVIAIAAALYSCWATGPRLQHGAAVLAASVNGAHLPFSASCLVVFVIFAAVGYMAFWTVAISCIAAVERRLMNFQMIYVAALLVSMSWTMQVLRYFVYVAVARLAHARLVYGVRMPGGAVEAFCGTLLGPAFGDICMGAVVVPVIAAVRSFARVINTVTGGNDEFLFTCQGCCLTASDKMMGRVNRWGFVHVGARGKAFCVASRDVWSLFVLRGMAKLVDSDLTGSFCFLSAVTGGALASLVAGSWALAMDRDHKNQALPIAIYSFLIGYYMCRMMIAWPQACVAAYHVAYAENPQNPHLGTLIPDHLRELDALAAD
;
A
#
# COMPACT_ATOMS: atom_id res chain seq x y z
N MET A 1 74.66 -14.41 -6.05
CA MET A 1 74.37 -15.07 -7.34
C MET A 1 73.08 -14.44 -7.86
N ALA A 2 73.11 -13.35 -8.64
CA ALA A 2 73.30 -13.30 -10.11
C ALA A 2 72.22 -14.12 -10.85
N ARG A 3 71.51 -13.69 -11.92
CA ARG A 3 71.24 -12.43 -12.65
C ARG A 3 70.42 -12.88 -13.89
N HIS A 4 69.51 -12.03 -14.42
CA HIS A 4 68.94 -12.02 -15.80
C HIS A 4 68.02 -13.18 -16.27
N GLY A 5 67.03 -13.02 -17.15
CA GLY A 5 66.60 -11.90 -18.01
C GLY A 5 66.03 -12.42 -19.35
N GLY A 6 65.17 -11.63 -20.04
CA GLY A 6 64.76 -11.81 -21.46
C GLY A 6 63.29 -12.21 -21.66
N VAL A 7 62.32 -11.32 -21.95
CA VAL A 7 62.04 -10.49 -23.16
C VAL A 7 61.48 -11.28 -24.35
N GLY A 8 60.29 -10.88 -24.85
CA GLY A 8 60.05 -10.83 -26.30
C GLY A 8 58.66 -11.21 -26.86
N VAL A 9 57.80 -10.19 -27.03
CA VAL A 9 57.09 -9.80 -28.28
C VAL A 9 56.07 -10.74 -28.96
N VAL A 10 54.87 -10.15 -29.17
CA VAL A 10 53.72 -10.56 -30.02
C VAL A 10 54.08 -10.44 -31.51
N PRO A 11 53.49 -11.24 -32.41
CA PRO A 11 52.60 -10.62 -33.38
C PRO A 11 51.30 -11.38 -33.69
N GLU A 12 50.34 -10.54 -34.06
CA GLU A 12 49.04 -10.70 -34.68
C GLU A 12 49.14 -11.27 -36.12
N ILE A 13 47.98 -11.40 -36.79
CA ILE A 13 47.74 -11.31 -38.26
C ILE A 13 47.35 -12.63 -38.99
N THR A 14 46.03 -12.80 -39.04
CA THR A 14 45.14 -12.95 -40.23
C THR A 14 45.27 -14.06 -41.30
N MET A 15 44.08 -14.65 -41.54
CA MET A 15 43.39 -14.93 -42.81
C MET A 15 43.97 -15.89 -43.87
N ALA A 16 43.20 -16.95 -44.14
CA ALA A 16 42.80 -17.42 -45.49
C ALA A 16 41.56 -18.33 -45.31
N SER A 17 40.36 -18.02 -45.86
CA SER A 17 39.91 -18.35 -47.23
C SER A 17 40.27 -19.79 -47.60
N GLY A 18 39.35 -20.74 -47.78
CA GLY A 18 38.12 -20.70 -48.58
C GLY A 18 38.20 -21.82 -49.64
N GLY A 19 37.13 -22.61 -49.78
CA GLY A 19 37.00 -23.73 -50.75
C GLY A 19 37.32 -25.10 -50.13
N GLY A 20 36.61 -26.20 -50.41
CA GLY A 20 35.55 -26.54 -51.36
C GLY A 20 35.54 -28.08 -51.50
N GLY A 21 34.36 -28.70 -51.61
CA GLY A 21 34.16 -30.14 -51.90
C GLY A 21 34.29 -31.06 -50.66
N GLY A 22 33.37 -31.96 -50.29
CA GLY A 22 32.23 -32.58 -50.96
C GLY A 22 32.54 -34.04 -51.27
N ILE A 23 32.28 -35.01 -50.35
CA ILE A 23 32.02 -36.45 -50.60
C ILE A 23 31.20 -37.03 -49.43
N ALA A 24 30.34 -38.02 -49.70
CA ALA A 24 29.24 -38.49 -48.89
C ALA A 24 29.44 -39.87 -48.19
N TYR A 25 28.67 -40.06 -47.09
CA TYR A 25 28.19 -41.28 -46.38
C TYR A 25 29.16 -42.19 -45.58
N PRO A 26 28.72 -42.99 -44.57
CA PRO A 26 27.41 -43.07 -43.87
C PRO A 26 27.50 -43.14 -42.30
N GLY A 27 26.35 -42.96 -41.64
CA GLY A 27 25.95 -43.69 -40.41
C GLY A 27 26.80 -43.58 -39.14
N GLY A 28 26.43 -42.69 -38.23
CA GLY A 28 26.86 -42.73 -36.83
C GLY A 28 25.93 -41.91 -35.95
N ALA A 29 25.23 -42.57 -35.02
CA ALA A 29 24.31 -41.94 -34.09
C ALA A 29 25.05 -40.91 -33.19
N ALA A 30 24.89 -39.62 -33.49
CA ALA A 30 25.39 -38.54 -32.66
C ALA A 30 24.36 -38.22 -31.56
N ARG A 31 24.74 -38.46 -30.30
CA ARG A 31 24.13 -37.80 -29.14
C ARG A 31 24.20 -36.30 -29.37
N ALA A 32 23.05 -35.64 -29.53
CA ALA A 32 22.98 -34.19 -29.58
C ALA A 32 23.38 -33.63 -28.22
N TYR A 33 24.56 -33.02 -28.16
CA TYR A 33 24.94 -32.12 -27.08
C TYR A 33 24.18 -30.82 -27.32
N THR A 34 23.15 -30.54 -26.53
CA THR A 34 22.51 -29.22 -26.54
C THR A 34 23.52 -28.20 -26.00
N PRO A 35 23.89 -27.16 -26.76
CA PRO A 35 24.74 -26.11 -26.23
C PRO A 35 24.01 -25.41 -25.07
N GLU A 36 24.72 -25.12 -23.98
CA GLU A 36 24.20 -24.27 -22.91
C GLU A 36 23.72 -22.93 -23.50
N PRO A 37 22.51 -22.47 -23.17
CA PRO A 37 22.01 -21.20 -23.69
C PRO A 37 22.88 -20.06 -23.18
N SER A 38 23.27 -19.17 -24.09
CA SER A 38 24.02 -17.97 -23.74
C SER A 38 23.23 -17.12 -22.73
N PRO A 39 23.89 -16.32 -21.86
CA PRO A 39 23.21 -15.46 -20.88
C PRO A 39 22.23 -14.44 -21.50
N HIS A 40 22.28 -14.25 -22.82
CA HIS A 40 21.39 -13.37 -23.58
C HIS A 40 20.19 -14.10 -24.24
N GLN A 41 20.20 -15.44 -24.32
CA GLN A 41 19.04 -16.22 -24.77
C GLN A 41 18.06 -16.48 -23.63
N VAL A 42 18.55 -16.69 -22.40
CA VAL A 42 17.69 -16.90 -21.22
C VAL A 42 16.71 -15.72 -20.97
N PRO A 43 17.11 -14.44 -21.08
CA PRO A 43 16.18 -13.31 -20.95
C PRO A 43 15.08 -13.29 -22.00
N ILE A 44 15.41 -13.66 -23.25
CA ILE A 44 14.50 -13.64 -24.39
C ILE A 44 13.50 -14.81 -24.30
N GLU A 45 13.97 -16.00 -23.90
CA GLU A 45 13.10 -17.17 -23.68
C GLU A 45 12.15 -16.98 -22.50
N ILE A 46 12.59 -16.29 -21.43
CA ILE A 46 11.72 -15.91 -20.31
C ILE A 46 10.66 -14.91 -20.81
N GLU A 47 11.05 -13.92 -21.62
CA GLU A 47 10.11 -12.96 -22.20
C GLU A 47 9.12 -13.63 -23.17
N GLU A 48 9.55 -14.62 -23.95
CA GLU A 48 8.68 -15.37 -24.86
C GLU A 48 7.77 -16.38 -24.11
N GLN A 49 8.24 -16.98 -23.00
CA GLN A 49 7.41 -17.78 -22.10
C GLN A 49 6.39 -16.96 -21.31
N ILE A 50 6.67 -15.68 -21.03
CA ILE A 50 5.71 -14.73 -20.47
C ILE A 50 4.51 -14.50 -21.44
N TYR A 51 4.66 -14.84 -22.73
CA TYR A 51 3.64 -14.64 -23.78
C TYR A 51 3.12 -15.92 -24.47
N SER A 52 3.45 -17.13 -23.98
CA SER A 52 3.03 -18.36 -24.68
C SER A 52 1.53 -18.69 -24.49
N PRO A 53 0.76 -18.96 -25.56
CA PRO A 53 -0.71 -19.07 -25.56
C PRO A 53 -1.28 -20.40 -25.01
N MET A 54 -0.48 -21.21 -24.33
CA MET A 54 -0.87 -22.57 -23.87
C MET A 54 -1.84 -22.61 -22.69
N PHE A 55 -2.08 -21.48 -22.01
CA PHE A 55 -3.13 -21.33 -21.01
C PHE A 55 -3.98 -20.14 -21.43
N GLY A 56 -5.29 -20.37 -21.64
CA GLY A 56 -6.21 -19.38 -22.23
C GLY A 56 -6.15 -18.01 -21.57
N ASN A 57 -5.33 -17.14 -22.14
CA ASN A 57 -5.12 -15.78 -21.69
C ASN A 57 -5.93 -14.87 -22.60
N ILE A 58 -6.76 -14.01 -22.00
CA ILE A 58 -7.19 -12.78 -22.68
C ILE A 58 -5.89 -12.07 -23.04
N ALA A 59 -5.62 -11.87 -24.34
CA ALA A 59 -4.51 -11.05 -24.79
C ALA A 59 -4.73 -9.65 -24.21
N VAL A 60 -3.97 -9.33 -23.18
CA VAL A 60 -4.08 -8.07 -22.48
C VAL A 60 -3.25 -7.07 -23.28
N PRO A 61 -3.84 -6.06 -23.95
CA PRO A 61 -3.07 -5.14 -24.77
C PRO A 61 -2.13 -4.31 -23.89
N ASP A 62 -0.84 -4.36 -24.19
CA ASP A 62 0.16 -3.44 -23.64
C ASP A 62 -0.12 -2.04 -24.16
N SER A 63 -0.94 -1.28 -23.45
CA SER A 63 -1.26 0.09 -23.84
C SER A 63 -0.99 1.06 -22.69
N ARG A 64 0.28 1.44 -22.54
CA ARG A 64 0.59 2.80 -22.08
C ARG A 64 0.27 3.77 -23.23
N GLY A 65 -1.01 4.11 -23.41
CA GLY A 65 -1.40 5.15 -24.37
C GLY A 65 -0.70 6.48 -24.03
N CYS A 66 -0.43 7.31 -25.04
CA CYS A 66 0.32 8.58 -24.90
C CYS A 66 -0.20 9.48 -23.76
N CYS A 67 -1.52 9.63 -23.63
CA CYS A 67 -2.15 10.43 -22.58
C CYS A 67 -1.94 9.88 -21.16
N SER A 68 -1.84 8.54 -21.02
CA SER A 68 -1.65 7.90 -19.72
C SER A 68 -0.23 8.09 -19.17
N GLY A 69 0.77 8.08 -20.05
CA GLY A 69 2.16 8.37 -19.69
C GLY A 69 2.38 9.84 -19.30
N PHE A 70 1.64 10.77 -19.91
CA PHE A 70 1.69 12.19 -19.56
C PHE A 70 1.19 12.45 -18.14
N VAL A 71 0.01 11.94 -17.78
CA VAL A 71 -0.58 12.15 -16.44
C VAL A 71 0.31 11.56 -15.34
N ALA A 72 0.86 10.36 -15.56
CA ALA A 72 1.81 9.75 -14.62
C ALA A 72 3.06 10.62 -14.45
N SER A 73 3.60 11.16 -15.54
CA SER A 73 4.80 12.03 -15.52
C SER A 73 4.54 13.33 -14.77
N VAL A 74 3.41 14.01 -15.06
CA VAL A 74 3.01 15.24 -14.35
C VAL A 74 2.84 14.98 -12.87
N THR A 75 2.14 13.90 -12.50
CA THR A 75 1.87 13.58 -11.09
C THR A 75 3.16 13.26 -10.33
N LYS A 76 4.11 12.57 -10.97
CA LYS A 76 5.46 12.36 -10.41
C LYS A 76 6.16 13.69 -10.12
N ILE A 77 6.18 14.61 -11.09
CA ILE A 77 6.82 15.92 -10.94
C ILE A 77 6.16 16.71 -9.81
N LEU A 78 4.82 16.74 -9.77
CA LEU A 78 4.06 17.40 -8.70
C LEU A 78 4.39 16.84 -7.33
N PHE A 79 4.52 15.51 -7.19
CA PHE A 79 4.87 14.88 -5.92
C PHE A 79 6.28 15.26 -5.46
N ILE A 80 7.27 15.28 -6.38
CA ILE A 80 8.65 15.69 -6.08
C ILE A 80 8.70 17.17 -5.67
N LEU A 81 8.03 18.05 -6.42
CA LEU A 81 7.93 19.48 -6.09
C LEU A 81 7.27 19.69 -4.72
N HIS A 82 6.23 18.90 -4.41
CA HIS A 82 5.59 18.91 -3.10
C HIS A 82 6.58 18.53 -1.98
N LEU A 83 7.42 17.49 -2.16
CA LEU A 83 8.42 17.10 -1.15
C LEU A 83 9.48 18.19 -0.96
N LEU A 84 9.95 18.79 -2.06
CA LEU A 84 10.89 19.92 -1.99
C LEU A 84 10.26 21.14 -1.29
N GLY A 85 9.00 21.43 -1.60
CA GLY A 85 8.23 22.49 -0.94
C GLY A 85 8.03 22.24 0.55
N PHE A 86 7.74 21.00 0.95
CA PHE A 86 7.66 20.59 2.35
C PHE A 86 8.99 20.75 3.09
N ILE A 87 10.11 20.35 2.47
CA ILE A 87 11.46 20.54 3.03
C ILE A 87 11.76 22.03 3.19
N ALA A 88 11.56 22.83 2.14
CA ALA A 88 11.80 24.27 2.16
C ALA A 88 10.94 24.97 3.23
N LEU A 89 9.67 24.61 3.33
CA LEU A 89 8.75 25.11 4.34
C LEU A 89 9.23 24.76 5.75
N THR A 90 9.64 23.52 5.99
CA THR A 90 10.12 23.07 7.31
C THR A 90 11.40 23.80 7.71
N VAL A 91 12.35 23.98 6.78
CA VAL A 91 13.58 24.75 7.03
C VAL A 91 13.25 26.21 7.34
N PHE A 92 12.37 26.84 6.56
CA PHE A 92 11.93 28.22 6.77
C PHE A 92 11.26 28.41 8.15
N LEU A 93 10.36 27.50 8.52
CA LEU A 93 9.71 27.51 9.83
C LEU A 93 10.71 27.25 10.95
N GLY A 94 11.70 26.37 10.74
CA GLY A 94 12.77 26.11 11.70
C GLY A 94 13.65 27.33 11.97
N VAL A 95 14.05 28.05 10.91
CA VAL A 95 14.80 29.32 11.04
C VAL A 95 13.99 30.36 11.80
N GLN A 96 12.70 30.52 11.48
CA GLN A 96 11.84 31.44 12.22
C GLN A 96 11.65 31.05 13.68
N ALA A 97 11.45 29.76 13.96
CA ALA A 97 11.30 29.24 15.31
C ALA A 97 12.57 29.50 16.14
N SER A 98 13.76 29.39 15.54
CA SER A 98 15.02 29.68 16.22
C SER A 98 15.27 31.17 16.44
N SER A 99 14.88 32.03 15.50
CA SER A 99 15.16 33.47 15.55
C SER A 99 14.15 34.26 16.40
N HIS A 100 12.90 33.81 16.47
CA HIS A 100 11.79 34.54 17.06
C HIS A 100 10.86 33.61 17.84
N GLN A 101 11.44 32.74 18.68
CA GLN A 101 10.68 31.79 19.47
C GLN A 101 9.70 32.50 20.41
N ASN A 102 8.46 32.01 20.48
CA ASN A 102 7.52 32.43 21.51
C ASN A 102 8.09 32.04 22.90
N PRO A 103 8.27 32.98 23.84
CA PRO A 103 8.90 32.69 25.14
C PRO A 103 8.11 31.69 26.01
N GLY A 104 6.82 31.47 25.73
CA GLY A 104 6.00 30.44 26.40
C GLY A 104 6.08 29.06 25.76
N TYR A 105 6.74 28.90 24.61
CA TYR A 105 6.81 27.63 23.89
C TYR A 105 7.90 26.72 24.46
N LYS A 106 7.51 25.56 24.97
CA LYS A 106 8.42 24.51 25.45
C LYS A 106 8.65 23.47 24.32
N PRO A 107 9.77 23.53 23.58
CA PRO A 107 9.99 22.69 22.39
C PRO A 107 10.01 21.20 22.72
N PHE A 108 10.70 20.81 23.79
CA PHE A 108 10.79 19.41 24.19
C PHE A 108 9.44 18.83 24.61
N ALA A 109 8.60 19.61 25.30
CA ALA A 109 7.33 19.12 25.80
C ALA A 109 6.32 18.83 24.68
N ASN A 110 6.41 19.53 23.54
CA ASN A 110 5.55 19.30 22.37
C ASN A 110 6.13 18.28 21.38
N PHE A 111 7.45 18.23 21.25
CA PHE A 111 8.12 17.30 20.34
C PHE A 111 8.15 15.86 20.88
N ILE A 112 8.47 15.68 22.16
CA ILE A 112 8.64 14.34 22.77
C ILE A 112 7.38 13.45 22.60
N PRO A 113 6.16 13.92 22.86
CA PRO A 113 4.95 13.09 22.70
C PRO A 113 4.77 12.63 21.25
N LEU A 114 4.97 13.53 20.29
CA LEU A 114 4.84 13.22 18.86
C LEU A 114 5.96 12.26 18.40
N ALA A 115 7.20 12.48 18.80
CA ALA A 115 8.30 11.57 18.50
C ALA A 115 8.09 10.17 19.11
N SER A 116 7.61 10.11 20.36
CA SER A 116 7.27 8.84 21.02
C SER A 116 6.14 8.11 20.28
N SER A 117 5.18 8.85 19.72
CA SER A 117 4.10 8.27 18.93
C SER A 117 4.61 7.56 17.68
N VAL A 118 5.67 8.07 17.02
CA VAL A 118 6.31 7.39 15.89
C VAL A 118 6.87 6.03 16.31
N LEU A 119 7.57 5.96 17.45
CA LEU A 119 8.12 4.71 17.98
C LEU A 119 7.03 3.70 18.35
N VAL A 120 6.02 4.12 19.10
CA VAL A 120 4.85 3.28 19.47
C VAL A 120 4.18 2.74 18.21
N SER A 121 4.05 3.56 17.18
CA SER A 121 3.44 3.18 15.91
C SER A 121 4.25 2.12 15.16
N VAL A 122 5.58 2.17 15.21
CA VAL A 122 6.44 1.11 14.63
C VAL A 122 6.20 -0.22 15.35
N PHE A 123 6.15 -0.22 16.68
CA PHE A 123 5.86 -1.45 17.44
C PHE A 123 4.47 -2.00 17.14
N ALA A 124 3.45 -1.15 17.12
CA ALA A 124 2.09 -1.55 16.77
C ALA A 124 2.01 -2.13 15.35
N ALA A 125 2.68 -1.48 14.39
CA ALA A 125 2.70 -1.92 13.01
C ALA A 125 3.43 -3.26 12.83
N CYS A 126 4.56 -3.46 13.53
CA CYS A 126 5.27 -4.74 13.57
C CYS A 126 4.39 -5.83 14.18
N PHE A 127 3.70 -5.56 15.29
CA PHE A 127 2.78 -6.51 15.91
C PHE A 127 1.71 -6.98 14.93
N TRP A 128 1.02 -6.06 14.26
CA TRP A 128 -0.02 -6.40 13.30
C TRP A 128 0.51 -7.17 12.10
N THR A 129 1.70 -6.80 11.61
CA THR A 129 2.34 -7.47 10.47
C THR A 129 2.74 -8.90 10.83
N ILE A 130 3.37 -9.09 11.99
CA ILE A 130 3.76 -10.41 12.48
C ILE A 130 2.51 -11.28 12.68
N LEU A 131 1.47 -10.72 13.29
CA LEU A 131 0.23 -11.46 13.53
C LEU A 131 -0.46 -11.83 12.22
N ALA A 132 -0.47 -10.95 11.22
CA ALA A 132 -1.05 -11.22 9.89
C ALA A 132 -0.37 -12.38 9.16
N VAL A 133 0.94 -12.57 9.36
CA VAL A 133 1.71 -13.65 8.71
C VAL A 133 1.65 -14.95 9.51
N THR A 134 1.79 -14.85 10.84
CA THR A 134 1.89 -16.03 11.70
C THR A 134 0.53 -16.64 12.04
N ASN A 135 -0.50 -15.80 12.19
CA ASN A 135 -1.84 -16.26 12.52
C ASN A 135 -2.91 -15.32 11.93
N PRO A 136 -3.17 -15.41 10.61
CA PRO A 136 -4.19 -14.64 9.91
C PRO A 136 -5.57 -14.59 10.59
N PRO A 137 -6.16 -15.71 11.08
CA PRO A 137 -7.47 -15.65 11.71
C PRO A 137 -7.45 -14.88 13.04
N LYS A 138 -6.39 -15.03 13.84
CA LYS A 138 -6.22 -14.18 15.03
C LYS A 138 -6.03 -12.72 14.64
N ALA A 139 -5.24 -12.40 13.61
CA ALA A 139 -5.00 -11.03 13.16
C ALA A 139 -6.28 -10.29 12.78
N ILE A 140 -7.11 -10.92 11.95
CA ILE A 140 -8.38 -10.34 11.51
C ILE A 140 -9.31 -10.19 12.72
N LYS A 141 -9.49 -11.26 13.53
CA LYS A 141 -10.35 -11.23 14.71
C LYS A 141 -9.93 -10.16 15.73
N THR A 142 -8.65 -10.06 16.05
CA THR A 142 -8.15 -9.09 17.03
C THR A 142 -8.30 -7.68 16.50
N SER A 143 -8.06 -7.42 15.20
CA SER A 143 -8.26 -6.07 14.62
C SER A 143 -9.71 -5.60 14.71
N LEU A 144 -10.67 -6.50 14.49
CA LEU A 144 -12.11 -6.22 14.51
C LEU A 144 -12.57 -5.73 15.89
N TRP A 145 -12.08 -6.35 16.97
CA TRP A 145 -12.49 -6.01 18.33
C TRP A 145 -11.57 -4.97 19.00
N ALA A 146 -10.28 -4.96 18.69
CA ALA A 146 -9.34 -3.99 19.26
C ALA A 146 -9.64 -2.56 18.78
N ALA A 147 -10.09 -2.37 17.54
CA ALA A 147 -10.37 -1.04 17.00
C ALA A 147 -11.42 -0.26 17.78
N PRO A 148 -12.66 -0.77 18.00
CA PRO A 148 -13.66 -0.05 18.79
C PRO A 148 -13.24 0.12 20.25
N VAL A 149 -12.59 -0.89 20.86
CA VAL A 149 -12.15 -0.80 22.27
C VAL A 149 -11.08 0.28 22.46
N LEU A 150 -10.04 0.29 21.62
CA LEU A 150 -8.98 1.30 21.70
C LEU A 150 -9.47 2.68 21.27
N ALA A 151 -10.42 2.78 20.34
CA ALA A 151 -11.05 4.04 19.99
C ALA A 151 -11.78 4.64 21.19
N LEU A 152 -12.57 3.85 21.94
CA LEU A 152 -13.25 4.32 23.15
C LEU A 152 -12.26 4.66 24.27
N ALA A 153 -11.18 3.88 24.45
CA ALA A 153 -10.13 4.22 25.40
C ALA A 153 -9.47 5.56 25.06
N CYS A 154 -9.15 5.77 23.77
CA CYS A 154 -8.62 7.03 23.26
C CYS A 154 -9.61 8.18 23.46
N ASP A 155 -10.90 7.92 23.32
CA ASP A 155 -11.95 8.91 23.50
C ASP A 155 -12.03 9.43 24.95
N VAL A 156 -11.83 8.56 25.94
CA VAL A 156 -11.73 8.99 27.35
C VAL A 156 -10.66 10.07 27.53
N VAL A 157 -9.49 9.90 26.91
CA VAL A 157 -8.41 10.91 26.94
C VAL A 157 -8.84 12.21 26.27
N ILE A 158 -9.52 12.13 25.13
CA ILE A 158 -10.02 13.32 24.42
C ILE A 158 -11.05 14.07 25.28
N LEU A 159 -12.03 13.36 25.87
CA LEU A 159 -13.08 13.96 26.70
C LEU A 159 -12.55 14.60 27.99
N LEU A 160 -11.42 14.10 28.53
CA LEU A 160 -10.76 14.70 29.71
C LEU A 160 -10.18 16.10 29.45
N VAL A 161 -10.00 16.50 28.19
CA VAL A 161 -9.65 17.88 27.82
C VAL A 161 -10.74 18.84 28.33
N GLY A 162 -12.01 18.44 28.19
CA GLY A 162 -13.16 19.14 28.77
C GLY A 162 -13.61 20.40 28.03
N ASP A 163 -13.25 20.56 26.75
CA ASP A 163 -13.74 21.63 25.88
C ASP A 163 -14.87 21.15 24.94
N GLY A 164 -15.57 22.09 24.30
CA GLY A 164 -16.69 21.77 23.40
C GLY A 164 -16.27 21.05 22.11
N ALA A 165 -15.05 21.25 21.63
CA ALA A 165 -14.53 20.59 20.45
C ALA A 165 -14.22 19.12 20.73
N ALA A 166 -13.62 18.83 21.89
CA ALA A 166 -13.36 17.50 22.41
C ALA A 166 -14.67 16.72 22.62
N LEU A 167 -15.72 17.36 23.13
CA LEU A 167 -17.04 16.73 23.25
C LEU A 167 -17.60 16.33 21.87
N GLY A 168 -17.55 17.23 20.89
CA GLY A 168 -18.02 16.94 19.52
C GLY A 168 -17.26 15.80 18.85
N ILE A 169 -15.92 15.81 18.99
CA ILE A 169 -15.05 14.74 18.48
C ILE A 169 -15.36 13.42 19.20
N GLY A 170 -15.57 13.45 20.52
CA GLY A 170 -15.80 12.23 21.26
C GLY A 170 -17.12 11.56 20.97
N VAL A 171 -18.20 12.34 20.84
CA VAL A 171 -19.50 11.81 20.36
C VAL A 171 -19.34 11.13 19.00
N LEU A 172 -18.58 11.74 18.07
CA LEU A 172 -18.30 11.12 16.77
C LEU A 172 -17.51 9.81 16.90
N ILE A 173 -16.51 9.75 17.78
CA ILE A 173 -15.73 8.53 18.02
C ILE A 173 -16.62 7.41 18.60
N VAL A 174 -17.52 7.72 19.53
CA VAL A 174 -18.47 6.75 20.07
C VAL A 174 -19.36 6.18 18.97
N VAL A 175 -19.92 7.02 18.09
CA VAL A 175 -20.73 6.57 16.95
C VAL A 175 -19.92 5.65 16.03
N ILE A 176 -18.69 6.03 15.70
CA ILE A 176 -17.78 5.21 14.86
C ILE A 176 -17.44 3.89 15.56
N ALA A 177 -17.20 3.90 16.86
CA ALA A 177 -16.89 2.70 17.64
C ALA A 177 -18.07 1.72 17.69
N ILE A 178 -19.30 2.23 17.84
CA ILE A 178 -20.52 1.41 17.77
C ILE A 178 -20.66 0.80 16.37
N ALA A 179 -20.51 1.61 15.31
CA ALA A 179 -20.57 1.11 13.93
C ALA A 179 -19.49 0.05 13.65
N ALA A 180 -18.27 0.27 14.15
CA ALA A 180 -17.18 -0.70 14.06
C ALA A 180 -17.48 -2.00 14.83
N ALA A 181 -18.08 -1.91 16.03
CA ALA A 181 -18.48 -3.07 16.81
C ALA A 181 -19.59 -3.88 16.11
N LEU A 182 -20.60 -3.21 15.55
CA LEU A 182 -21.65 -3.84 14.74
C LEU A 182 -21.07 -4.52 13.50
N TYR A 183 -20.17 -3.85 12.80
CA TYR A 183 -19.43 -4.43 11.68
C TYR A 183 -18.62 -5.65 12.11
N SER A 184 -17.99 -5.61 13.28
CA SER A 184 -17.24 -6.74 13.84
C SER A 184 -18.13 -7.93 14.18
N CYS A 185 -19.35 -7.70 14.68
CA CYS A 185 -20.35 -8.76 14.85
C CYS A 185 -20.72 -9.39 13.50
N TRP A 186 -20.99 -8.57 12.48
CA TRP A 186 -21.34 -9.05 11.13
C TRP A 186 -20.19 -9.79 10.42
N ALA A 187 -18.96 -9.34 10.60
CA ALA A 187 -17.78 -9.95 10.00
C ALA A 187 -17.35 -11.25 10.69
N THR A 188 -17.74 -11.46 11.95
CA THR A 188 -17.40 -12.66 12.72
C THR A 188 -18.19 -13.86 12.21
N GLY A 189 -17.51 -14.95 11.83
CA GLY A 189 -18.15 -16.18 11.33
C GLY A 189 -17.49 -16.72 10.06
N PRO A 190 -18.27 -17.23 9.07
CA PRO A 190 -17.75 -17.80 7.82
C PRO A 190 -16.89 -16.82 7.02
N ARG A 191 -17.27 -15.54 6.99
CA ARG A 191 -16.51 -14.48 6.30
C ARG A 191 -15.10 -14.32 6.86
N LEU A 192 -14.96 -14.37 8.19
CA LEU A 192 -13.66 -14.30 8.86
C LEU A 192 -12.79 -15.50 8.50
N GLN A 193 -13.36 -16.70 8.49
CA GLN A 193 -12.65 -17.92 8.11
C GLN A 193 -12.16 -17.83 6.65
N HIS A 194 -13.03 -17.40 5.73
CA HIS A 194 -12.66 -17.21 4.33
C HIS A 194 -11.56 -16.15 4.17
N GLY A 195 -11.75 -14.94 4.73
CA GLY A 195 -10.75 -13.87 4.65
C GLY A 195 -9.40 -14.26 5.25
N ALA A 196 -9.41 -15.01 6.36
CA ALA A 196 -8.19 -15.53 6.98
C ALA A 196 -7.51 -16.60 6.12
N ALA A 197 -8.27 -17.50 5.51
CA ALA A 197 -7.75 -18.52 4.60
C ALA A 197 -7.12 -17.89 3.36
N VAL A 198 -7.76 -16.86 2.77
CA VAL A 198 -7.23 -16.14 1.60
C VAL A 198 -5.96 -15.38 1.97
N LEU A 199 -5.93 -14.72 3.13
CA LEU A 199 -4.73 -14.05 3.64
C LEU A 199 -3.58 -15.06 3.85
N ALA A 200 -3.87 -16.22 4.46
CA ALA A 200 -2.88 -17.28 4.66
C ALA A 200 -2.35 -17.83 3.33
N ALA A 201 -3.25 -18.20 2.42
CA ALA A 201 -2.91 -18.79 1.13
C ALA A 201 -2.08 -17.82 0.27
N SER A 202 -2.47 -16.56 0.23
CA SER A 202 -1.77 -15.55 -0.57
C SER A 202 -0.39 -15.20 -0.03
N VAL A 203 -0.22 -15.05 1.29
CA VAL A 203 1.08 -14.74 1.92
C VAL A 203 2.02 -15.93 1.80
N ASN A 204 1.54 -17.15 2.06
CA ASN A 204 2.34 -18.36 1.92
C ASN A 204 2.70 -18.64 0.46
N GLY A 205 1.73 -18.56 -0.45
CA GLY A 205 1.93 -18.81 -1.88
C GLY A 205 2.85 -17.80 -2.57
N ALA A 206 2.89 -16.55 -2.08
CA ALA A 206 3.80 -15.54 -2.62
C ALA A 206 5.28 -15.88 -2.41
N HIS A 207 5.63 -16.67 -1.38
CA HIS A 207 7.01 -17.07 -1.04
C HIS A 207 8.04 -15.95 -1.25
N LEU A 208 7.77 -14.79 -0.64
CA LEU A 208 8.59 -13.59 -0.85
C LEU A 208 10.06 -13.86 -0.46
N PRO A 209 11.03 -13.45 -1.30
CA PRO A 209 12.44 -13.66 -1.00
C PRO A 209 12.89 -12.83 0.20
N PHE A 210 13.96 -13.24 0.89
CA PHE A 210 14.54 -12.46 2.00
C PHE A 210 14.87 -11.01 1.61
N SER A 211 15.24 -10.77 0.35
CA SER A 211 15.48 -9.41 -0.18
C SER A 211 14.23 -8.51 -0.15
N ALA A 212 13.01 -9.08 -0.12
CA ALA A 212 11.79 -8.32 0.07
C ALA A 212 11.68 -7.75 1.50
N SER A 213 12.24 -8.43 2.49
CA SER A 213 12.34 -7.91 3.86
C SER A 213 13.23 -6.66 3.90
N CYS A 214 14.36 -6.66 3.18
CA CYS A 214 15.22 -5.48 3.07
C CYS A 214 14.49 -4.27 2.47
N LEU A 215 13.63 -4.50 1.46
CA LEU A 215 12.78 -3.46 0.86
C LEU A 215 11.82 -2.87 1.90
N VAL A 216 11.08 -3.74 2.61
CA VAL A 216 10.13 -3.29 3.63
C VAL A 216 10.85 -2.49 4.72
N VAL A 217 12.02 -2.95 5.17
CA VAL A 217 12.87 -2.24 6.14
C VAL A 217 13.31 -0.87 5.62
N PHE A 218 13.76 -0.77 4.36
CA PHE A 218 14.12 0.52 3.77
C PHE A 218 12.94 1.50 3.76
N VAL A 219 11.75 1.05 3.35
CA VAL A 219 10.56 1.91 3.34
C VAL A 219 10.13 2.29 4.76
N ILE A 220 10.30 1.41 5.75
CA ILE A 220 10.08 1.76 7.16
C ILE A 220 11.00 2.90 7.58
N PHE A 221 12.29 2.83 7.29
CA PHE A 221 13.22 3.91 7.63
C PHE A 221 12.85 5.22 6.93
N ALA A 222 12.45 5.17 5.66
CA ALA A 222 11.98 6.34 4.95
C ALA A 222 10.70 6.94 5.59
N ALA A 223 9.75 6.08 5.99
CA ALA A 223 8.52 6.50 6.67
C ALA A 223 8.79 7.10 8.05
N VAL A 224 9.65 6.47 8.86
CA VAL A 224 10.07 6.98 10.18
C VAL A 224 10.80 8.31 10.03
N GLY A 225 11.73 8.42 9.08
CA GLY A 225 12.46 9.66 8.80
C GLY A 225 11.53 10.79 8.37
N TYR A 226 10.60 10.51 7.45
CA TYR A 226 9.59 11.47 7.03
C TYR A 226 8.68 11.90 8.19
N MET A 227 8.17 10.95 8.99
CA MET A 227 7.33 11.27 10.15
C MET A 227 8.08 12.08 11.20
N ALA A 228 9.33 11.72 11.51
CA ALA A 228 10.16 12.49 12.42
C ALA A 228 10.34 13.93 11.92
N PHE A 229 10.66 14.12 10.64
CA PHE A 229 10.78 15.44 10.05
C PHE A 229 9.45 16.22 10.04
N TRP A 230 8.33 15.53 9.81
CA TRP A 230 7.00 16.11 9.92
C TRP A 230 6.67 16.57 11.35
N THR A 231 7.06 15.79 12.37
CA THR A 231 6.88 16.19 13.78
C THR A 231 7.71 17.43 14.16
N VAL A 232 8.88 17.61 13.53
CA VAL A 232 9.65 18.86 13.66
C VAL A 232 8.89 20.01 13.01
N ALA A 233 8.36 19.84 11.80
CA ALA A 233 7.64 20.88 11.09
C ALA A 233 6.42 21.40 11.88
N ILE A 234 5.58 20.51 12.42
CA ILE A 234 4.42 20.91 13.22
C ILE A 234 4.82 21.58 14.54
N SER A 235 5.93 21.12 15.16
CA SER A 235 6.50 21.75 16.35
C SER A 235 7.01 23.17 16.05
N CYS A 236 7.61 23.40 14.89
CA CYS A 236 8.05 24.74 14.46
C CYS A 236 6.85 25.68 14.24
N ILE A 237 5.72 25.20 13.70
CA ILE A 237 4.50 26.02 13.58
C ILE A 237 4.01 26.46 14.97
N ALA A 238 3.94 25.52 15.92
CA ALA A 238 3.53 25.83 17.29
C ALA A 238 4.49 26.84 17.97
N ALA A 239 5.79 26.79 17.66
CA ALA A 239 6.78 27.73 18.18
C ALA A 239 6.60 29.18 17.67
N VAL A 240 6.05 29.36 16.46
CA VAL A 240 5.93 30.65 15.75
C VAL A 240 4.46 31.14 15.71
N GLU A 241 3.57 30.52 16.49
CA GLU A 241 2.12 30.76 16.52
C GLU A 241 1.73 32.25 16.51
N ARG A 242 2.36 33.09 17.36
CA ARG A 242 2.05 34.54 17.44
C ARG A 242 2.24 35.31 16.13
N ARG A 243 3.15 34.87 15.26
CA ARG A 243 3.43 35.53 13.97
C ARG A 243 2.61 34.95 12.83
N LEU A 244 2.22 33.68 12.92
CA LEU A 244 1.47 32.97 11.88
C LEU A 244 -0.05 33.03 12.06
N MET A 245 -0.56 33.81 13.03
CA MET A 245 -1.97 33.88 13.42
C MET A 245 -2.97 33.87 12.24
N ASN A 246 -2.69 34.60 11.15
CA ASN A 246 -3.60 34.65 9.99
C ASN A 246 -3.50 33.44 9.04
N PHE A 247 -2.42 32.66 9.09
CA PHE A 247 -2.13 31.58 8.13
C PHE A 247 -1.83 30.22 8.78
N GLN A 248 -1.83 30.10 10.11
CA GLN A 248 -1.52 28.86 10.85
C GLN A 248 -2.36 27.68 10.37
N MET A 249 -3.65 27.87 10.16
CA MET A 249 -4.55 26.82 9.65
C MET A 249 -4.15 26.33 8.26
N ILE A 250 -3.67 27.22 7.38
CA ILE A 250 -3.20 26.87 6.03
C ILE A 250 -1.91 26.05 6.12
N TYR A 251 -0.97 26.43 6.99
CA TYR A 251 0.27 25.67 7.19
C TYR A 251 -0.01 24.27 7.77
N VAL A 252 -0.88 24.18 8.79
CA VAL A 252 -1.28 22.88 9.38
C VAL A 252 -2.00 22.04 8.33
N ALA A 253 -2.95 22.60 7.59
CA ALA A 253 -3.66 21.89 6.52
C ALA A 253 -2.69 21.40 5.43
N ALA A 254 -1.73 22.24 5.00
CA ALA A 254 -0.71 21.86 4.04
C ALA A 254 0.18 20.71 4.56
N LEU A 255 0.56 20.73 5.84
CA LEU A 255 1.29 19.63 6.47
C LEU A 255 0.47 18.34 6.54
N LEU A 256 -0.82 18.41 6.85
CA LEU A 256 -1.70 17.24 6.88
C LEU A 256 -1.92 16.65 5.49
N VAL A 257 -2.10 17.50 4.47
CA VAL A 257 -2.16 17.07 3.07
C VAL A 257 -0.85 16.41 2.67
N SER A 258 0.29 17.02 3.01
CA SER A 258 1.62 16.46 2.75
C SER A 258 1.80 15.08 3.39
N MET A 259 1.44 14.95 4.67
CA MET A 259 1.49 13.70 5.42
C MET A 259 0.65 12.62 4.75
N SER A 260 -0.60 12.96 4.43
CA SER A 260 -1.54 12.03 3.82
C SER A 260 -1.03 11.53 2.46
N TRP A 261 -0.56 12.43 1.60
CA TRP A 261 -0.13 12.05 0.25
C TRP A 261 1.17 11.24 0.30
N THR A 262 2.17 11.69 1.05
CA THR A 262 3.46 11.00 1.17
C THR A 262 3.29 9.59 1.74
N MET A 263 2.53 9.43 2.81
CA MET A 263 2.32 8.13 3.44
C MET A 263 1.51 7.18 2.55
N GLN A 264 0.55 7.70 1.77
CA GLN A 264 -0.16 6.89 0.79
C GLN A 264 0.74 6.47 -0.38
N VAL A 265 1.67 7.33 -0.82
CA VAL A 265 2.68 6.99 -1.83
C VAL A 265 3.59 5.88 -1.32
N LEU A 266 4.16 6.01 -0.11
CA LEU A 266 4.99 4.96 0.49
C LEU A 266 4.23 3.64 0.64
N ARG A 267 2.96 3.71 1.03
CA ARG A 267 2.08 2.54 1.10
C ARG A 267 1.92 1.84 -0.23
N TYR A 268 1.52 2.57 -1.28
CA TYR A 268 1.27 1.98 -2.59
C TYR A 268 2.55 1.60 -3.32
N PHE A 269 3.67 2.23 -2.99
CA PHE A 269 4.98 1.83 -3.45
C PHE A 269 5.32 0.42 -2.98
N VAL A 270 5.19 0.13 -1.68
CA VAL A 270 5.35 -1.23 -1.14
C VAL A 270 4.32 -2.18 -1.74
N TYR A 271 3.07 -1.72 -1.84
CA TYR A 271 1.99 -2.52 -2.41
C TYR A 271 2.30 -3.00 -3.83
N VAL A 272 2.72 -2.10 -4.73
CA VAL A 272 3.04 -2.43 -6.13
C VAL A 272 4.27 -3.33 -6.23
N ALA A 273 5.33 -3.02 -5.48
CA ALA A 273 6.56 -3.82 -5.51
C ALA A 273 6.31 -5.26 -5.02
N VAL A 274 5.54 -5.41 -3.94
CA VAL A 274 5.20 -6.74 -3.38
C VAL A 274 4.19 -7.45 -4.26
N ALA A 275 3.20 -6.75 -4.83
CA ALA A 275 2.26 -7.34 -5.77
C ALA A 275 2.98 -7.90 -7.01
N ARG A 276 4.01 -7.21 -7.54
CA ARG A 276 4.84 -7.71 -8.65
C ARG A 276 5.55 -9.02 -8.28
N LEU A 277 6.19 -9.08 -7.10
CA LEU A 277 6.88 -10.29 -6.63
C LEU A 277 5.91 -11.45 -6.38
N ALA A 278 4.79 -11.17 -5.71
CA ALA A 278 3.77 -12.16 -5.40
C ALA A 278 3.09 -12.68 -6.68
N HIS A 279 2.72 -11.80 -7.60
CA HIS A 279 2.06 -12.17 -8.85
C HIS A 279 2.94 -13.08 -9.71
N ALA A 280 4.23 -12.75 -9.87
CA ALA A 280 5.17 -13.59 -10.60
C ALA A 280 5.24 -15.03 -10.04
N ARG A 281 5.23 -15.15 -8.71
CA ARG A 281 5.23 -16.44 -8.01
C ARG A 281 3.92 -17.19 -8.12
N LEU A 282 2.80 -16.51 -7.94
CA LEU A 282 1.47 -17.11 -7.93
C LEU A 282 1.00 -17.54 -9.32
N VAL A 283 1.38 -16.82 -10.38
CA VAL A 283 0.99 -17.14 -11.75
C VAL A 283 1.93 -18.16 -12.36
N TYR A 284 3.24 -17.90 -12.34
CA TYR A 284 4.22 -18.69 -13.11
C TYR A 284 4.97 -19.72 -12.26
N GLY A 285 4.88 -19.66 -10.93
CA GLY A 285 5.70 -20.50 -10.06
C GLY A 285 7.20 -20.14 -10.08
N VAL A 286 7.59 -19.03 -10.74
CA VAL A 286 8.99 -18.63 -10.92
C VAL A 286 9.37 -17.47 -9.99
N ARG A 287 10.64 -17.42 -9.57
CA ARG A 287 11.24 -16.29 -8.82
C ARG A 287 11.61 -15.21 -9.84
N MET A 288 11.21 -13.96 -9.62
CA MET A 288 11.65 -12.85 -10.48
C MET A 288 13.19 -12.82 -10.60
N PRO A 289 13.75 -12.73 -11.81
CA PRO A 289 15.16 -12.36 -12.01
C PRO A 289 15.46 -11.06 -11.25
N GLY A 290 16.63 -10.95 -10.64
CA GLY A 290 17.02 -9.78 -9.81
C GLY A 290 16.23 -9.59 -8.49
N GLY A 291 15.22 -10.43 -8.23
CA GLY A 291 14.49 -10.49 -6.96
C GLY A 291 13.81 -9.17 -6.56
N ALA A 292 13.82 -8.87 -5.26
CA ALA A 292 13.17 -7.67 -4.74
C ALA A 292 13.85 -6.35 -5.13
N VAL A 293 15.16 -6.38 -5.39
CA VAL A 293 15.92 -5.17 -5.76
C VAL A 293 15.52 -4.70 -7.15
N GLU A 294 15.41 -5.60 -8.12
CA GLU A 294 14.95 -5.25 -9.46
C GLU A 294 13.49 -4.78 -9.45
N ALA A 295 12.61 -5.48 -8.72
CA ALA A 295 11.22 -5.04 -8.55
C ALA A 295 11.13 -3.63 -7.93
N PHE A 296 11.99 -3.33 -6.95
CA PHE A 296 12.07 -2.04 -6.30
C PHE A 296 12.59 -0.94 -7.24
N CYS A 297 13.76 -1.15 -7.85
CA CYS A 297 14.37 -0.19 -8.77
C CYS A 297 13.46 0.05 -9.98
N GLY A 298 12.86 -1.00 -10.53
CA GLY A 298 11.88 -0.89 -11.61
C GLY A 298 10.61 -0.13 -11.21
N THR A 299 10.18 -0.23 -9.95
CA THR A 299 9.03 0.54 -9.45
C THR A 299 9.39 2.00 -9.17
N LEU A 300 10.57 2.26 -8.60
CA LEU A 300 11.03 3.59 -8.20
C LEU A 300 11.50 4.45 -9.38
N LEU A 301 12.36 3.88 -10.22
CA LEU A 301 12.97 4.56 -11.37
C LEU A 301 12.10 4.44 -12.62
N GLY A 302 11.16 3.48 -12.62
CA GLY A 302 10.30 3.23 -13.76
C GLY A 302 9.09 4.17 -13.85
N PRO A 303 8.37 4.09 -14.98
CA PRO A 303 7.14 4.84 -15.22
C PRO A 303 6.00 4.56 -14.21
N ALA A 304 6.06 3.45 -13.47
CA ALA A 304 5.06 3.08 -12.47
C ALA A 304 5.01 4.04 -11.27
N PHE A 305 6.09 4.78 -10.96
CA PHE A 305 6.10 5.70 -9.83
C PHE A 305 5.08 6.84 -9.97
N GLY A 306 4.90 7.36 -11.18
CA GLY A 306 3.90 8.39 -11.46
C GLY A 306 2.46 7.89 -11.27
N ASP A 307 2.20 6.65 -11.71
CA ASP A 307 0.95 5.93 -11.52
C ASP A 307 0.64 5.68 -10.03
N ILE A 308 1.68 5.35 -9.24
CA ILE A 308 1.58 5.22 -7.78
C ILE A 308 1.21 6.56 -7.14
N CYS A 309 1.88 7.65 -7.53
CA CYS A 309 1.60 8.98 -6.99
C CYS A 309 0.16 9.43 -7.26
N MET A 310 -0.36 9.12 -8.45
CA MET A 310 -1.75 9.39 -8.82
C MET A 310 -2.72 8.53 -8.01
N GLY A 311 -2.51 7.22 -7.98
CA GLY A 311 -3.41 6.32 -7.25
C GLY A 311 -3.38 6.53 -5.73
N ALA A 312 -2.28 7.04 -5.17
CA ALA A 312 -2.19 7.44 -3.75
C ALA A 312 -3.18 8.55 -3.35
N VAL A 313 -3.57 9.42 -4.28
CA VAL A 313 -4.60 10.43 -4.07
C VAL A 313 -5.99 9.84 -4.34
N VAL A 314 -6.16 9.22 -5.49
CA VAL A 314 -7.50 8.88 -6.01
C VAL A 314 -8.11 7.67 -5.29
N VAL A 315 -7.32 6.64 -4.98
CA VAL A 315 -7.87 5.39 -4.41
C VAL A 315 -8.45 5.57 -3.01
N PRO A 316 -7.79 6.28 -2.06
CA PRO A 316 -8.40 6.55 -0.76
C PRO A 316 -9.69 7.36 -0.85
N VAL A 317 -9.76 8.34 -1.75
CA VAL A 317 -10.97 9.16 -1.98
C VAL A 317 -12.11 8.28 -2.46
N ILE A 318 -11.87 7.39 -3.43
CA ILE A 318 -12.90 6.46 -3.92
C ILE A 318 -13.33 5.48 -2.83
N ALA A 319 -12.39 4.97 -2.02
CA ALA A 319 -12.73 4.10 -0.90
C ALA A 319 -13.62 4.83 0.14
N ALA A 320 -13.37 6.11 0.38
CA ALA A 320 -14.19 6.94 1.27
C ALA A 320 -15.60 7.16 0.69
N VAL A 321 -15.70 7.56 -0.58
CA VAL A 321 -16.99 7.72 -1.29
C VAL A 321 -17.80 6.42 -1.28
N ARG A 322 -17.17 5.27 -1.55
CA ARG A 322 -17.84 3.96 -1.50
C ARG A 322 -18.33 3.64 -0.08
N SER A 323 -17.52 3.91 0.94
CA SER A 323 -17.92 3.65 2.31
C SER A 323 -19.11 4.50 2.71
N PHE A 324 -19.13 5.77 2.31
CA PHE A 324 -20.26 6.66 2.51
C PHE A 324 -21.52 6.19 1.78
N ALA A 325 -21.40 5.80 0.51
CA ALA A 325 -22.51 5.27 -0.27
C ALA A 325 -23.13 4.01 0.37
N ARG A 326 -22.30 3.12 0.93
CA ARG A 326 -22.77 1.92 1.64
C ARG A 326 -23.50 2.28 2.93
N VAL A 327 -22.97 3.23 3.72
CA VAL A 327 -23.63 3.69 4.96
C VAL A 327 -25.01 4.27 4.65
N ILE A 328 -25.11 5.12 3.63
CA ILE A 328 -26.41 5.63 3.17
C ILE A 328 -27.34 4.46 2.83
N ASN A 329 -26.89 3.53 1.98
CA ASN A 329 -27.72 2.39 1.58
C ASN A 329 -28.21 1.53 2.75
N THR A 330 -27.40 1.36 3.80
CA THR A 330 -27.80 0.61 4.99
C THR A 330 -28.80 1.36 5.87
N VAL A 331 -28.73 2.68 5.91
CA VAL A 331 -29.67 3.52 6.69
C VAL A 331 -30.99 3.70 5.94
N THR A 332 -30.96 3.71 4.62
CA THR A 332 -32.14 3.91 3.74
C THR A 332 -32.91 2.64 3.41
N GLY A 333 -32.58 1.50 4.03
CA GLY A 333 -33.36 0.26 3.90
C GLY A 333 -34.77 0.32 4.51
N GLY A 334 -35.19 1.48 5.01
CA GLY A 334 -36.55 1.80 5.44
C GLY A 334 -37.20 2.86 4.53
N ASN A 335 -38.52 2.81 4.41
CA ASN A 335 -39.42 3.50 3.45
C ASN A 335 -39.37 5.06 3.42
N ASP A 336 -38.21 5.71 3.41
CA ASP A 336 -38.11 7.17 3.33
C ASP A 336 -37.92 7.65 1.87
N GLU A 337 -38.99 8.20 1.28
CA GLU A 337 -39.06 8.70 -0.11
C GLU A 337 -37.99 9.77 -0.44
N PHE A 338 -37.50 10.54 0.53
CA PHE A 338 -36.55 11.64 0.28
C PHE A 338 -35.10 11.16 0.05
N LEU A 339 -34.75 9.95 0.52
CA LEU A 339 -33.38 9.42 0.45
C LEU A 339 -33.13 8.54 -0.81
N PHE A 340 -34.18 8.15 -1.53
CA PHE A 340 -34.09 7.35 -2.76
C PHE A 340 -33.27 8.03 -3.88
N THR A 341 -33.36 9.35 -4.02
CA THR A 341 -32.69 10.11 -5.08
C THR A 341 -31.16 10.17 -4.88
N CYS A 342 -30.70 10.20 -3.62
CA CYS A 342 -29.27 10.24 -3.29
C CYS A 342 -28.64 8.84 -3.29
N GLN A 343 -29.41 7.82 -2.89
CA GLN A 343 -29.01 6.40 -2.91
C GLN A 343 -28.59 5.94 -4.32
N GLY A 344 -29.45 6.17 -5.34
CA GLY A 344 -29.16 5.77 -6.72
C GLY A 344 -27.94 6.50 -7.31
N CYS A 345 -27.79 7.80 -7.03
CA CYS A 345 -26.69 8.61 -7.54
C CYS A 345 -25.34 8.22 -6.93
N CYS A 346 -25.25 8.09 -5.61
CA CYS A 346 -24.00 7.77 -4.91
C CYS A 346 -23.50 6.35 -5.21
N LEU A 347 -24.40 5.36 -5.26
CA LEU A 347 -24.05 3.99 -5.62
C LEU A 347 -23.57 3.89 -7.07
N THR A 348 -24.34 4.46 -8.01
CA THR A 348 -23.98 4.49 -9.43
C THR A 348 -22.65 5.21 -9.67
N ALA A 349 -22.41 6.32 -8.97
CA ALA A 349 -21.13 7.02 -9.03
C ALA A 349 -19.99 6.15 -8.49
N SER A 350 -20.18 5.50 -7.33
CA SER A 350 -19.15 4.65 -6.73
C SER A 350 -18.79 3.44 -7.59
N ASP A 351 -19.78 2.81 -8.24
CA ASP A 351 -19.56 1.64 -9.10
C ASP A 351 -18.90 2.03 -10.43
N LYS A 352 -19.29 3.17 -11.02
CA LYS A 352 -18.61 3.75 -12.19
C LYS A 352 -17.17 4.13 -11.88
N MET A 353 -16.90 4.65 -10.68
CA MET A 353 -15.54 4.99 -10.23
C MET A 353 -14.69 3.74 -10.00
N MET A 354 -15.25 2.70 -9.39
CA MET A 354 -14.54 1.42 -9.18
C MET A 354 -14.13 0.73 -10.48
N GLY A 355 -14.97 0.83 -11.51
CA GLY A 355 -14.64 0.34 -12.85
C GLY A 355 -13.50 1.10 -13.53
N ARG A 356 -13.09 2.26 -13.00
CA ARG A 356 -12.02 3.10 -13.57
C ARG A 356 -10.77 3.18 -12.69
N VAL A 357 -10.94 3.13 -11.37
CA VAL A 357 -9.86 3.26 -10.40
C VAL A 357 -10.13 2.36 -9.19
N ASN A 358 -9.24 1.40 -8.96
CA ASN A 358 -9.34 0.48 -7.83
C ASN A 358 -7.95 0.03 -7.38
N ARG A 359 -7.86 -0.46 -6.13
CA ARG A 359 -6.58 -0.95 -5.59
C ARG A 359 -6.02 -2.16 -6.33
N TRP A 360 -6.88 -2.96 -6.96
CA TRP A 360 -6.50 -4.21 -7.63
C TRP A 360 -5.72 -3.93 -8.92
N GLY A 361 -5.99 -2.80 -9.57
CA GLY A 361 -5.22 -2.31 -10.72
C GLY A 361 -3.72 -2.16 -10.45
N PHE A 362 -3.32 -1.90 -9.21
CA PHE A 362 -1.89 -1.83 -8.86
C PHE A 362 -1.12 -3.12 -9.08
N VAL A 363 -1.80 -4.28 -9.11
CA VAL A 363 -1.17 -5.55 -9.48
C VAL A 363 -0.71 -5.50 -10.93
N HIS A 364 -1.56 -5.05 -11.86
CA HIS A 364 -1.20 -4.89 -13.28
C HIS A 364 -0.22 -3.74 -13.52
N VAL A 365 -0.22 -2.69 -12.69
CA VAL A 365 0.83 -1.65 -12.74
C VAL A 365 2.20 -2.26 -12.42
N GLY A 366 2.29 -3.08 -11.38
CA GLY A 366 3.56 -3.71 -10.98
C GLY A 366 3.99 -4.86 -11.88
N ALA A 367 3.08 -5.80 -12.15
CA ALA A 367 3.36 -7.02 -12.88
C ALA A 367 3.50 -6.82 -14.39
N ARG A 368 2.65 -5.97 -14.99
CA ARG A 368 2.58 -5.76 -16.45
C ARG A 368 3.04 -4.37 -16.89
N GLY A 369 3.39 -3.48 -15.96
CA GLY A 369 3.83 -2.13 -16.34
C GLY A 369 2.74 -1.32 -17.05
N LYS A 370 1.46 -1.56 -16.78
CA LYS A 370 0.38 -0.75 -17.35
C LYS A 370 0.22 0.58 -16.62
N ALA A 371 -0.37 1.56 -17.31
CA ALA A 371 -0.84 2.79 -16.66
C ALA A 371 -2.01 2.49 -15.70
N PHE A 372 -2.08 3.21 -14.59
CA PHE A 372 -2.95 2.85 -13.47
C PHE A 372 -4.45 2.78 -13.80
N CYS A 373 -4.97 3.74 -14.57
CA CYS A 373 -6.39 3.75 -14.94
C CYS A 373 -6.74 2.59 -15.89
N VAL A 374 -5.84 2.27 -16.83
CA VAL A 374 -6.01 1.13 -17.76
C VAL A 374 -5.94 -0.17 -16.97
N ALA A 375 -4.92 -0.30 -16.11
CA ALA A 375 -4.73 -1.43 -15.21
C ALA A 375 -5.95 -1.67 -14.31
N SER A 376 -6.51 -0.62 -13.72
CA SER A 376 -7.70 -0.69 -12.87
C SER A 376 -8.92 -1.17 -13.64
N ARG A 377 -9.17 -0.62 -14.83
CA ARG A 377 -10.30 -1.01 -15.67
C ARG A 377 -10.20 -2.47 -16.10
N ASP A 378 -9.02 -2.89 -16.53
CA ASP A 378 -8.79 -4.25 -17.04
C ASP A 378 -8.91 -5.29 -15.92
N VAL A 379 -8.38 -5.02 -14.73
CA VAL A 379 -8.56 -5.92 -13.59
C VAL A 379 -10.03 -5.99 -13.17
N TRP A 380 -10.74 -4.87 -13.18
CA TRP A 380 -12.16 -4.86 -12.84
C TRP A 380 -13.01 -5.62 -13.86
N SER A 381 -12.74 -5.46 -15.16
CA SER A 381 -13.44 -6.22 -16.20
C SER A 381 -13.18 -7.73 -16.09
N LEU A 382 -11.95 -8.13 -15.74
CA LEU A 382 -11.63 -9.53 -15.43
C LEU A 382 -12.45 -10.05 -14.24
N PHE A 383 -12.56 -9.28 -13.15
CA PHE A 383 -13.37 -9.70 -12.00
C PHE A 383 -14.85 -9.85 -12.35
N VAL A 384 -15.40 -8.92 -13.14
CA VAL A 384 -16.80 -9.02 -13.60
C VAL A 384 -16.98 -10.24 -14.50
N LEU A 385 -16.08 -10.46 -15.46
CA LEU A 385 -16.13 -11.60 -16.38
C LEU A 385 -16.07 -12.95 -15.64
N ARG A 386 -15.35 -13.01 -14.52
CA ARG A 386 -15.17 -14.22 -13.70
C ARG A 386 -16.19 -14.33 -12.55
N GLY A 387 -17.18 -13.45 -12.46
CA GLY A 387 -18.16 -13.46 -11.36
C GLY A 387 -17.58 -13.10 -9.98
N MET A 388 -16.36 -12.58 -9.91
CA MET A 388 -15.64 -12.29 -8.67
C MET A 388 -16.00 -10.94 -8.03
N ALA A 389 -16.88 -10.14 -8.65
CA ALA A 389 -17.20 -8.81 -8.15
C ALA A 389 -17.75 -8.84 -6.71
N LYS A 390 -18.67 -9.77 -6.40
CA LYS A 390 -19.22 -9.97 -5.04
C LYS A 390 -18.15 -10.48 -4.06
N LEU A 391 -17.34 -11.44 -4.50
CA LEU A 391 -16.23 -12.01 -3.73
C LEU A 391 -15.27 -10.90 -3.26
N VAL A 392 -14.82 -10.08 -4.21
CA VAL A 392 -13.85 -9.00 -4.00
C VAL A 392 -14.43 -7.89 -3.12
N ASP A 393 -15.74 -7.62 -3.21
CA ASP A 393 -16.43 -6.68 -2.32
C ASP A 393 -16.57 -7.19 -0.89
N SER A 394 -16.62 -8.51 -0.71
CA SER A 394 -16.68 -9.17 0.59
C SER A 394 -15.30 -9.38 1.25
N ASP A 395 -14.21 -8.94 0.61
CA ASP A 395 -12.84 -9.10 1.13
C ASP A 395 -12.65 -8.36 2.47
N LEU A 396 -12.39 -9.14 3.52
CA LEU A 396 -12.11 -8.61 4.86
C LEU A 396 -10.71 -8.02 5.00
N THR A 397 -9.78 -8.28 4.08
CA THR A 397 -8.41 -7.78 4.17
C THR A 397 -8.38 -6.25 4.16
N GLY A 398 -9.26 -5.61 3.37
CA GLY A 398 -9.40 -4.15 3.35
C GLY A 398 -9.78 -3.58 4.72
N SER A 399 -10.75 -4.22 5.39
CA SER A 399 -11.23 -3.86 6.73
C SER A 399 -10.19 -4.17 7.80
N PHE A 400 -9.54 -5.33 7.75
CA PHE A 400 -8.42 -5.69 8.61
C PHE A 400 -7.33 -4.60 8.58
N CYS A 401 -6.88 -4.20 7.38
CA CYS A 401 -5.86 -3.16 7.23
C CYS A 401 -6.32 -1.79 7.78
N PHE A 402 -7.63 -1.52 7.81
CA PHE A 402 -8.17 -0.24 8.25
C PHE A 402 -8.28 -0.22 9.77
N LEU A 403 -8.87 -1.27 10.34
CA LEU A 403 -9.09 -1.40 11.77
C LEU A 403 -7.75 -1.55 12.52
N SER A 404 -6.80 -2.32 11.99
CA SER A 404 -5.44 -2.35 12.53
C SER A 404 -4.75 -0.98 12.49
N ALA A 405 -4.93 -0.19 11.41
CA ALA A 405 -4.42 1.18 11.36
C ALA A 405 -5.09 2.09 12.40
N VAL A 406 -6.41 1.99 12.57
CA VAL A 406 -7.16 2.72 13.62
C VAL A 406 -6.65 2.34 15.01
N THR A 407 -6.39 1.06 15.30
CA THR A 407 -5.80 0.66 16.59
C THR A 407 -4.40 1.22 16.81
N GLY A 408 -3.57 1.27 15.75
CA GLY A 408 -2.24 1.86 15.82
C GLY A 408 -2.27 3.35 16.10
N GLY A 409 -3.18 4.08 15.44
CA GLY A 409 -3.45 5.48 15.72
C GLY A 409 -3.98 5.69 17.14
N ALA A 410 -4.97 4.91 17.57
CA ALA A 410 -5.55 5.02 18.90
C ALA A 410 -4.50 4.76 20.00
N LEU A 411 -3.61 3.79 19.82
CA LEU A 411 -2.52 3.53 20.77
C LEU A 411 -1.51 4.68 20.83
N ALA A 412 -1.11 5.22 19.67
CA ALA A 412 -0.22 6.37 19.58
C ALA A 412 -0.84 7.62 20.26
N SER A 413 -2.14 7.83 20.04
CA SER A 413 -2.93 8.91 20.63
C SER A 413 -3.13 8.76 22.13
N LEU A 414 -3.41 7.55 22.60
CA LEU A 414 -3.50 7.23 24.02
C LEU A 414 -2.21 7.58 24.76
N VAL A 415 -1.05 7.19 24.23
CA VAL A 415 0.25 7.47 24.86
C VAL A 415 0.55 8.96 24.86
N ALA A 416 0.48 9.61 23.70
CA ALA A 416 0.85 11.03 23.57
C ALA A 416 -0.17 11.97 24.24
N GLY A 417 -1.46 11.67 24.11
CA GLY A 417 -2.55 12.43 24.72
C GLY A 417 -2.56 12.31 26.24
N SER A 418 -2.38 11.09 26.79
CA SER A 418 -2.28 10.91 28.25
C SER A 418 -1.06 11.63 28.82
N TRP A 419 0.07 11.59 28.11
CA TRP A 419 1.25 12.39 28.47
C TRP A 419 0.94 13.88 28.50
N ALA A 420 0.28 14.41 27.46
CA ALA A 420 -0.05 15.84 27.38
C ALA A 420 -1.02 16.28 28.49
N LEU A 421 -1.96 15.42 28.90
CA LEU A 421 -2.87 15.68 30.02
C LEU A 421 -2.19 15.61 31.39
N ALA A 422 -1.17 14.75 31.55
CA ALA A 422 -0.47 14.57 32.81
C ALA A 422 0.52 15.71 33.13
N MET A 423 0.84 16.56 32.15
CA MET A 423 1.74 17.71 32.32
C MET A 423 0.99 18.98 32.76
N ASP A 424 1.73 20.09 32.89
CA ASP A 424 1.22 21.40 33.35
C ASP A 424 -0.09 21.82 32.67
N ARG A 425 -0.90 22.67 33.34
CA ARG A 425 -2.20 23.15 32.83
C ARG A 425 -2.13 23.77 31.43
N ASP A 426 -1.01 24.39 31.06
CA ASP A 426 -0.83 24.96 29.72
C ASP A 426 -0.77 23.89 28.62
N HIS A 427 -0.27 22.68 28.92
CA HIS A 427 -0.23 21.56 27.97
C HIS A 427 -1.57 20.88 27.81
N LYS A 428 -2.49 21.04 28.78
CA LYS A 428 -3.86 20.53 28.67
C LYS A 428 -4.57 21.11 27.44
N ASN A 429 -4.35 22.38 27.14
CA ASN A 429 -4.91 23.04 25.94
C ASN A 429 -4.30 22.48 24.64
N GLN A 430 -3.09 21.91 24.70
CA GLN A 430 -2.41 21.29 23.57
C GLN A 430 -2.66 19.77 23.49
N ALA A 431 -3.33 19.17 24.48
CA ALA A 431 -3.57 17.73 24.52
C ALA A 431 -4.46 17.24 23.36
N LEU A 432 -5.49 18.01 23.00
CA LEU A 432 -6.37 17.67 21.86
C LEU A 432 -5.60 17.62 20.52
N PRO A 433 -4.88 18.67 20.08
CA PRO A 433 -4.11 18.60 18.84
C PRO A 433 -3.00 17.55 18.89
N ILE A 434 -2.30 17.37 20.02
CA ILE A 434 -1.29 16.32 20.17
C ILE A 434 -1.92 14.93 20.00
N ALA A 435 -3.10 14.68 20.59
CA ALA A 435 -3.83 13.43 20.45
C ALA A 435 -4.25 13.17 18.99
N ILE A 436 -4.72 14.19 18.27
CA ILE A 436 -5.12 14.07 16.86
C ILE A 436 -3.89 13.79 15.97
N TYR A 437 -2.79 14.54 16.13
CA TYR A 437 -1.58 14.33 15.31
C TYR A 437 -0.94 12.97 15.57
N SER A 438 -0.83 12.54 16.82
CA SER A 438 -0.33 11.21 17.17
C SER A 438 -1.23 10.09 16.65
N PHE A 439 -2.56 10.27 16.66
CA PHE A 439 -3.48 9.33 16.00
C PHE A 439 -3.16 9.17 14.51
N LEU A 440 -3.00 10.29 13.79
CA LEU A 440 -2.69 10.25 12.37
C LEU A 440 -1.33 9.60 12.09
N ILE A 441 -0.32 9.89 12.91
CA ILE A 441 1.01 9.27 12.80
C ILE A 441 0.88 7.75 12.90
N GLY A 442 0.20 7.25 13.95
CA GLY A 442 0.02 5.82 14.14
C GLY A 442 -0.85 5.16 13.09
N TYR A 443 -1.90 5.83 12.64
CA TYR A 443 -2.75 5.37 11.56
C TYR A 443 -1.95 5.16 10.26
N TYR A 444 -1.22 6.18 9.81
CA TYR A 444 -0.49 6.09 8.55
C TYR A 444 0.69 5.12 8.61
N MET A 445 1.42 5.06 9.73
CA MET A 445 2.51 4.09 9.92
C MET A 445 2.01 2.65 9.87
N CYS A 446 0.94 2.33 10.61
CA CYS A 446 0.35 0.99 10.60
C CYS A 446 -0.27 0.66 9.23
N ARG A 447 -0.95 1.61 8.59
CA ARG A 447 -1.58 1.40 7.28
C ARG A 447 -0.57 1.17 6.17
N MET A 448 0.59 1.83 6.23
CA MET A 448 1.70 1.59 5.32
C MET A 448 2.27 0.19 5.50
N MET A 449 2.52 -0.22 6.75
CA MET A 449 3.15 -1.51 7.07
C MET A 449 2.33 -2.74 6.66
N ILE A 450 1.02 -2.69 6.88
CA ILE A 450 0.11 -3.80 6.57
C ILE A 450 -0.25 -3.83 5.07
N ALA A 451 0.34 -2.95 4.25
CA ALA A 451 0.05 -2.94 2.82
C ALA A 451 0.64 -4.13 2.06
N TRP A 452 1.75 -4.72 2.54
CA TRP A 452 2.37 -5.82 1.81
C TRP A 452 1.57 -7.14 1.89
N PRO A 453 0.98 -7.58 3.02
CA PRO A 453 0.10 -8.75 3.02
C PRO A 453 -1.16 -8.47 2.18
N GLN A 454 -1.66 -7.23 2.23
CA GLN A 454 -2.79 -6.80 1.39
C GLN A 454 -2.45 -6.86 -0.12
N ALA A 455 -1.20 -6.62 -0.48
CA ALA A 455 -0.72 -6.75 -1.84
C ALA A 455 -0.66 -8.22 -2.29
N CYS A 456 -0.23 -9.14 -1.42
CA CYS A 456 -0.27 -10.58 -1.69
C CYS A 456 -1.71 -11.05 -1.96
N VAL A 457 -2.67 -10.64 -1.13
CA VAL A 457 -4.10 -10.96 -1.34
C VAL A 457 -4.59 -10.45 -2.69
N ALA A 458 -4.21 -9.24 -3.07
CA ALA A 458 -4.59 -8.70 -4.38
C ALA A 458 -3.94 -9.42 -5.55
N ALA A 459 -2.66 -9.74 -5.45
CA ALA A 459 -1.97 -10.55 -6.44
C ALA A 459 -2.64 -11.92 -6.60
N TYR A 460 -3.08 -12.54 -5.51
CA TYR A 460 -3.78 -13.83 -5.51
C TYR A 460 -5.14 -13.77 -6.22
N HIS A 461 -5.99 -12.78 -5.91
CA HIS A 461 -7.27 -12.60 -6.61
C HIS A 461 -7.08 -12.31 -8.11
N VAL A 462 -6.11 -11.44 -8.44
CA VAL A 462 -5.83 -11.07 -9.84
C VAL A 462 -5.25 -12.26 -10.62
N ALA A 463 -4.33 -13.03 -10.02
CA ALA A 463 -3.79 -14.25 -10.61
C ALA A 463 -4.90 -15.28 -10.92
N TYR A 464 -5.84 -15.45 -10.00
CA TYR A 464 -7.00 -16.32 -10.23
C TYR A 464 -7.91 -15.80 -11.34
N ALA A 465 -8.20 -14.50 -11.37
CA ALA A 465 -9.06 -13.92 -12.41
C ALA A 465 -8.47 -14.08 -13.83
N GLU A 466 -7.15 -14.01 -13.93
CA GLU A 466 -6.41 -14.24 -15.17
C GLU A 466 -6.49 -15.70 -15.60
N ASN A 467 -6.13 -16.64 -14.72
CA ASN A 467 -6.17 -18.06 -15.01
C ASN A 467 -6.81 -18.86 -13.86
N PRO A 468 -8.15 -19.05 -13.88
CA PRO A 468 -8.87 -19.82 -12.86
C PRO A 468 -8.48 -21.30 -12.81
N GLN A 469 -7.88 -21.83 -13.88
CA GLN A 469 -7.46 -23.23 -14.00
C GLN A 469 -6.02 -23.45 -13.52
N ASN A 470 -5.37 -22.42 -12.97
CA ASN A 470 -3.99 -22.54 -12.50
C ASN A 470 -3.93 -23.46 -11.27
N PRO A 471 -3.27 -24.62 -11.34
CA PRO A 471 -3.21 -25.57 -10.23
C PRO A 471 -2.45 -25.01 -9.01
N HIS A 472 -1.60 -24.00 -9.19
CA HIS A 472 -0.85 -23.37 -8.10
C HIS A 472 -1.72 -22.54 -7.14
N LEU A 473 -2.93 -22.14 -7.55
CA LEU A 473 -3.80 -21.28 -6.76
C LEU A 473 -4.74 -22.04 -5.82
N GLY A 474 -4.90 -23.36 -5.99
CA GLY A 474 -5.78 -24.19 -5.17
C GLY A 474 -7.28 -23.94 -5.40
N THR A 475 -8.13 -24.53 -4.56
CA THR A 475 -9.60 -24.50 -4.72
C THR A 475 -10.31 -23.43 -3.88
N LEU A 476 -9.58 -22.65 -3.09
CA LEU A 476 -10.17 -21.76 -2.08
C LEU A 476 -11.15 -20.71 -2.66
N ILE A 477 -10.76 -20.06 -3.77
CA ILE A 477 -11.63 -19.10 -4.47
C ILE A 477 -12.84 -19.80 -5.12
N PRO A 478 -12.70 -20.86 -5.93
CA PRO A 478 -13.84 -21.51 -6.57
C PRO A 478 -14.79 -22.20 -5.59
N ASP A 479 -14.30 -22.68 -4.44
CA ASP A 479 -15.15 -23.22 -3.37
C ASP A 479 -16.05 -22.11 -2.81
N HIS A 480 -15.49 -20.94 -2.51
CA HIS A 480 -16.27 -19.83 -1.96
C HIS A 480 -17.21 -19.17 -2.99
N LEU A 481 -16.84 -19.13 -4.27
CA LEU A 481 -17.77 -18.69 -5.32
C LEU A 481 -19.02 -19.56 -5.36
N ARG A 482 -18.87 -20.89 -5.26
CA ARG A 482 -20.00 -21.83 -5.21
C ARG A 482 -20.88 -21.61 -3.98
N GLU A 483 -20.30 -21.30 -2.82
CA GLU A 483 -21.06 -20.95 -1.61
C GLU A 483 -21.85 -19.65 -1.79
N LEU A 484 -21.25 -18.62 -2.39
CA LEU A 484 -21.93 -17.34 -2.66
C LEU A 484 -23.07 -17.49 -3.68
N ASP A 485 -22.89 -18.35 -4.68
CA ASP A 485 -23.92 -18.64 -5.67
C ASP A 485 -25.08 -19.45 -5.07
N ALA A 486 -24.79 -20.42 -4.20
CA ALA A 486 -25.81 -21.17 -3.46
C ALA A 486 -26.66 -20.24 -2.56
N LEU A 487 -26.01 -19.33 -1.82
CA LEU A 487 -26.68 -18.33 -0.99
C LEU A 487 -27.48 -17.29 -1.77
N ALA A 488 -27.23 -17.14 -3.07
CA ALA A 488 -27.98 -16.23 -3.93
C ALA A 488 -29.16 -16.93 -4.65
N ALA A 489 -29.19 -18.27 -4.62
CA ALA A 489 -30.26 -19.08 -5.20
C ALA A 489 -31.37 -19.40 -4.18
N ASP A 490 -31.03 -19.40 -2.89
CA ASP A 490 -31.96 -19.43 -1.74
C ASP A 490 -32.53 -18.03 -1.44
#